data_AF-A0A0L8HBF4-F1
#
_entry.id   AF-A0A0L8HBF4-F1
#
_cell.length_a   1.000
_cell.length_b   1.000
_cell.length_c   1.000
_cell.angle_alpha   90.00
_cell.angle_beta   90.00
_cell.angle_gamma   90.00
#
_symmetry.space_group_name_H-M   'P 1'
#
loop_
_entity.id
_entity.type
_entity.pdbx_description
1 polymer ?
#
loop_
_entity_poly.entity_id
_entity_poly.type
_entity_poly.pdbx_seq_one_letter_code
_entity_poly.pdbx_strand_id
1 'polypeptide(L)'
;VCDELKEMPSKSIKFGLVLAQKDYSPIIRHFGLQLLEHCIKYRWNDLTPEEKNRMKKSALELISTGTQGILVEEHHIKDAVSRITVEILKRDWPQLWATLLKDLEILSRLG
;
A
#
# COMPACT_ATOMS: atom_id res chain seq x y z
N VAL A 1 2.54 -18.95 -11.30
CA VAL A 1 2.49 -17.49 -11.55
C VAL A 1 2.13 -16.66 -10.31
N CYS A 2 0.91 -16.70 -9.75
CA CYS A 2 0.57 -15.85 -8.59
C CYS A 2 1.39 -16.16 -7.33
N ASP A 3 1.64 -17.44 -7.05
CA ASP A 3 2.47 -17.81 -5.90
C ASP A 3 3.96 -17.51 -6.13
N GLU A 4 4.46 -17.70 -7.36
CA GLU A 4 5.82 -17.26 -7.74
C GLU A 4 6.03 -15.75 -7.57
N LEU A 5 5.00 -14.94 -7.84
CA LEU A 5 5.08 -13.49 -7.61
C LEU A 5 5.23 -13.18 -6.12
N LYS A 6 4.49 -13.87 -5.24
CA LYS A 6 4.57 -13.73 -3.78
C LYS A 6 5.96 -14.10 -3.22
N GLU A 7 6.68 -14.99 -3.89
CA GLU A 7 8.03 -15.42 -3.50
C GLU A 7 9.12 -14.42 -3.90
N MET A 8 8.83 -13.43 -4.76
CA MET A 8 9.80 -12.42 -5.20
C MET A 8 9.40 -11.01 -4.73
N PRO A 9 9.84 -10.55 -3.54
CA PRO A 9 9.35 -9.33 -2.91
C PRO A 9 9.51 -8.08 -3.78
N SER A 10 10.67 -7.87 -4.40
CA SER A 10 10.92 -6.69 -5.25
C SER A 10 10.01 -6.63 -6.48
N LYS A 11 9.65 -7.80 -7.05
CA LYS A 11 8.69 -7.88 -8.17
C LYS A 11 7.27 -7.70 -7.68
N SER A 12 6.91 -8.33 -6.56
CA SER A 12 5.62 -8.18 -5.90
C SER A 12 5.26 -6.71 -5.65
N ILE A 13 6.20 -5.92 -5.14
CA ILE A 13 5.99 -4.48 -4.91
C ILE A 13 5.69 -3.76 -6.23
N LYS A 14 6.54 -3.96 -7.25
CA LYS A 14 6.37 -3.29 -8.55
C LYS A 14 5.02 -3.63 -9.21
N PHE A 15 4.69 -4.91 -9.30
CA PHE A 15 3.44 -5.35 -9.92
C PHE A 15 2.23 -4.95 -9.09
N GLY A 16 2.29 -5.09 -7.76
CA GLY A 16 1.21 -4.70 -6.86
C GLY A 16 0.85 -3.22 -7.01
N LEU A 17 1.85 -2.34 -7.11
CA LEU A 17 1.66 -0.91 -7.31
C LEU A 17 1.07 -0.56 -8.68
N VAL A 18 1.54 -1.21 -9.75
CA VAL A 18 0.97 -1.02 -11.10
C VAL A 18 -0.49 -1.45 -11.12
N LEU A 19 -0.79 -2.64 -10.63
CA LEU A 19 -2.15 -3.20 -10.67
C LEU A 19 -3.13 -2.42 -9.78
N ALA A 20 -2.66 -1.74 -8.72
CA ALA A 20 -3.47 -0.91 -7.84
C ALA A 20 -3.92 0.44 -8.46
N GLN A 21 -3.38 0.82 -9.62
CA GLN A 21 -3.70 2.10 -10.28
C GLN A 21 -5.17 2.21 -10.69
N LYS A 22 -5.69 3.44 -10.66
CA LYS A 22 -7.11 3.76 -10.90
C LYS A 22 -7.61 3.44 -12.32
N ASP A 23 -6.68 3.27 -13.26
CA ASP A 23 -6.98 2.94 -14.66
C ASP A 23 -7.44 1.49 -14.84
N TYR A 24 -7.20 0.63 -13.84
CA TYR A 24 -7.63 -0.77 -13.85
C TYR A 24 -9.00 -0.97 -13.21
N SER A 25 -9.64 -2.10 -13.55
CA SER A 25 -10.90 -2.49 -12.92
C SER A 25 -10.72 -2.74 -11.41
N PRO A 26 -11.78 -2.56 -10.60
CA PRO A 26 -11.72 -2.78 -9.15
C PRO A 26 -11.17 -4.15 -8.74
N ILE A 27 -11.48 -5.21 -9.51
CA ILE A 27 -10.97 -6.57 -9.27
C ILE A 27 -9.44 -6.61 -9.41
N ILE A 28 -8.89 -6.01 -10.46
CA ILE A 28 -7.44 -5.97 -10.69
C ILE A 28 -6.75 -5.12 -9.61
N ARG A 29 -7.36 -3.99 -9.26
CA ARG A 29 -6.87 -3.11 -8.19
C ARG A 29 -6.83 -3.83 -6.86
N HIS A 30 -7.91 -4.53 -6.52
CA HIS A 30 -7.98 -5.31 -5.29
C HIS A 30 -6.90 -6.38 -5.25
N PHE A 31 -6.66 -7.09 -6.35
CA PHE A 31 -5.58 -8.07 -6.43
C PHE A 31 -4.19 -7.43 -6.24
N GLY A 32 -3.93 -6.28 -6.86
CA GLY A 32 -2.70 -5.52 -6.66
C GLY A 32 -2.49 -5.14 -5.18
N LEU A 33 -3.54 -4.64 -4.53
CA LEU A 33 -3.52 -4.29 -3.11
C LEU A 33 -3.31 -5.52 -2.21
N GLN A 34 -3.93 -6.66 -2.53
CA GLN A 34 -3.69 -7.92 -1.81
C GLN A 34 -2.24 -8.41 -1.94
N LEU A 35 -1.62 -8.23 -3.11
CA LEU A 35 -0.22 -8.58 -3.31
C LEU A 35 0.72 -7.72 -2.46
N LEU A 36 0.43 -6.41 -2.38
CA LEU A 36 1.16 -5.48 -1.51
C LEU A 36 0.97 -5.84 -0.04
N GLU A 37 -0.26 -6.10 0.39
CA GLU A 37 -0.58 -6.53 1.75
C GLU A 37 0.17 -7.81 2.12
N HIS A 38 0.20 -8.81 1.22
CA HIS A 38 0.96 -10.04 1.41
C HIS A 38 2.46 -9.78 1.56
N CYS A 39 3.03 -8.93 0.69
CA CYS A 39 4.45 -8.58 0.75
C CYS A 39 4.82 -7.92 2.09
N ILE A 40 3.98 -7.00 2.59
CA ILE A 40 4.17 -6.40 3.91
C ILE A 40 4.00 -7.44 5.01
N LYS A 41 2.99 -8.32 4.89
CA LYS A 41 2.70 -9.30 5.94
C LYS A 41 3.83 -10.31 6.14
N TYR A 42 4.31 -10.88 5.05
CA TYR A 42 5.16 -12.08 5.11
C TYR A 42 6.59 -11.86 4.65
N ARG A 43 6.88 -10.78 3.92
CA ARG A 43 8.19 -10.52 3.32
C ARG A 43 8.82 -9.20 3.74
N TRP A 44 8.24 -8.48 4.72
CA TRP A 44 8.76 -7.17 5.15
C TRP A 44 10.23 -7.19 5.58
N ASN A 45 10.64 -8.25 6.30
CA ASN A 45 12.01 -8.36 6.78
C ASN A 45 13.02 -8.66 5.66
N ASP A 46 12.54 -9.19 4.53
CA ASP A 46 13.34 -9.46 3.34
C ASP A 46 13.53 -8.19 2.49
N LEU A 47 12.80 -7.11 2.79
CA LEU A 47 12.88 -5.85 2.06
C LEU A 47 14.08 -5.02 2.47
N THR A 48 14.75 -4.46 1.48
CA THR A 48 15.77 -3.41 1.66
C THR A 48 15.15 -2.14 2.30
N PRO A 49 15.94 -1.31 2.99
CA PRO A 49 15.47 -0.02 3.50
C PRO A 49 14.81 0.85 2.42
N GLU A 50 15.32 0.82 1.19
CA GLU A 50 14.79 1.54 0.03
C GLU A 50 13.42 1.01 -0.37
N GLU A 51 13.22 -0.31 -0.37
CA GLU A 51 11.93 -0.95 -0.64
C GLU A 51 10.91 -0.62 0.44
N LYS A 52 11.29 -0.67 1.72
CA LYS A 52 10.42 -0.28 2.84
C LYS A 52 9.99 1.18 2.73
N ASN A 53 10.94 2.08 2.42
CA ASN A 53 10.64 3.49 2.22
C ASN A 53 9.74 3.74 1.01
N ARG A 54 9.93 3.00 -0.08
CA ARG A 54 9.02 3.04 -1.23
C ARG A 54 7.62 2.58 -0.85
N MET A 55 7.47 1.51 -0.08
CA MET A 55 6.16 1.02 0.40
C MET A 55 5.46 2.05 1.29
N LYS A 56 6.18 2.70 2.20
CA LYS A 56 5.65 3.80 3.04
C LYS A 56 5.12 4.96 2.19
N LYS A 57 5.92 5.44 1.23
CA LYS A 57 5.53 6.52 0.31
C LYS A 57 4.32 6.12 -0.52
N SER A 58 4.33 4.94 -1.11
CA SER A 58 3.23 4.45 -1.91
C SER A 58 1.94 4.24 -1.11
N ALA A 59 2.01 3.86 0.17
CA ALA A 59 0.83 3.80 1.03
C ALA A 59 0.20 5.19 1.23
N LEU A 60 1.00 6.22 1.48
CA LEU A 60 0.53 7.61 1.58
C LEU A 60 -0.01 8.14 0.23
N GLU A 61 0.63 7.81 -0.88
CA GLU A 61 0.14 8.10 -2.24
C GLU A 61 -1.21 7.42 -2.51
N LEU A 62 -1.38 6.16 -2.09
CA LEU A 62 -2.64 5.43 -2.23
C LEU A 62 -3.78 6.08 -1.44
N ILE A 63 -3.51 6.55 -0.21
CA ILE A 63 -4.49 7.28 0.63
C ILE A 63 -4.87 8.61 -0.02
N SER A 64 -3.89 9.34 -0.53
CA SER A 64 -4.09 10.73 -1.00
C SER A 64 -4.73 10.81 -2.38
N THR A 65 -4.23 10.04 -3.33
CA THR A 65 -4.59 10.18 -4.75
C THR A 65 -4.82 8.85 -5.46
N GLY A 66 -4.49 7.71 -4.83
CA GLY A 66 -4.65 6.38 -5.41
C GLY A 66 -6.07 5.80 -5.36
N THR A 67 -6.98 6.44 -4.63
CA THR A 67 -8.42 6.14 -4.69
C THR A 67 -9.19 7.14 -5.54
N GLN A 68 -10.28 6.69 -6.14
CA GLN A 68 -11.32 7.51 -6.74
C GLN A 68 -12.06 8.29 -5.64
N GLY A 69 -12.93 9.23 -6.04
CA GLY A 69 -13.69 10.04 -5.09
C GLY A 69 -14.55 9.19 -4.15
N ILE A 70 -14.86 9.72 -2.96
CA ILE A 70 -15.54 8.99 -1.86
C ILE A 70 -16.81 8.24 -2.29
N LEU A 71 -17.59 8.84 -3.20
CA LEU A 71 -18.87 8.30 -3.70
C LEU A 71 -18.71 7.28 -4.84
N VAL A 72 -17.54 7.23 -5.49
CA VAL A 72 -17.26 6.36 -6.64
C VAL A 72 -16.43 5.15 -6.21
N GLU A 73 -15.47 5.35 -5.33
CA GLU A 73 -14.55 4.30 -4.92
C GLU A 73 -15.27 3.22 -4.10
N GLU A 74 -15.04 1.97 -4.51
CA GLU A 74 -15.60 0.81 -3.82
C GLU A 74 -15.07 0.69 -2.39
N HIS A 75 -15.95 0.34 -1.46
CA HIS A 75 -15.60 0.20 -0.05
C HIS A 75 -14.42 -0.77 0.17
N HIS A 76 -14.41 -1.89 -0.55
CA HIS A 76 -13.39 -2.92 -0.40
C HIS A 76 -11.99 -2.47 -0.85
N ILE A 77 -11.89 -1.47 -1.73
CA ILE A 77 -10.62 -0.85 -2.13
C ILE A 77 -10.10 0.06 -1.02
N LYS A 78 -10.97 0.91 -0.46
CA LYS A 78 -10.63 1.80 0.68
C LYS A 78 -10.19 1.01 1.90
N ASP A 79 -10.88 -0.09 2.19
CA ASP A 79 -10.52 -1.03 3.26
C ASP A 79 -9.15 -1.68 3.02
N ALA A 80 -8.86 -2.13 1.79
CA ALA A 80 -7.56 -2.71 1.44
C ALA A 80 -6.40 -1.70 1.57
N VAL A 81 -6.58 -0.45 1.13
CA VAL A 81 -5.58 0.63 1.32
C VAL A 81 -5.33 0.91 2.81
N SER A 82 -6.41 0.90 3.61
CA SER A 82 -6.31 1.06 5.06
C SER A 82 -5.52 -0.07 5.70
N ARG A 83 -5.78 -1.33 5.31
CA ARG A 83 -5.02 -2.50 5.79
C ARG A 83 -3.54 -2.40 5.45
N ILE A 84 -3.18 -2.06 4.21
CA ILE A 84 -1.78 -1.86 3.79
C ILE A 84 -1.08 -0.89 4.73
N THR A 85 -1.70 0.27 4.95
CA THR A 85 -1.15 1.33 5.80
C THR A 85 -0.95 0.82 7.23
N VAL A 86 -1.99 0.24 7.83
CA VAL A 86 -1.95 -0.32 9.19
C VAL A 86 -0.88 -1.42 9.32
N GLU A 87 -0.71 -2.27 8.31
CA GLU A 87 0.32 -3.31 8.35
C GLU A 87 1.74 -2.74 8.33
N ILE A 88 1.99 -1.61 7.64
CA ILE A 88 3.28 -0.92 7.72
C ILE A 88 3.47 -0.26 9.09
N LEU A 89 2.41 0.36 9.64
CA LEU A 89 2.42 0.97 10.97
C LEU A 89 2.85 -0.02 12.06
N LYS A 90 2.24 -1.21 12.07
CA LYS A 90 2.53 -2.28 13.05
C LYS A 90 4.02 -2.69 13.09
N ARG A 91 4.78 -2.41 12.03
CA ARG A 91 6.17 -2.87 11.86
C ARG A 91 7.19 -1.80 12.15
N ASP A 92 6.95 -0.58 11.67
CA ASP A 92 7.97 0.48 11.66
C ASP A 92 7.61 1.70 12.52
N TRP A 93 6.36 1.85 12.95
CA TRP A 93 5.99 2.92 13.88
C TRP A 93 6.26 2.48 15.33
N PRO A 94 6.76 3.36 16.23
CA PRO A 94 6.98 4.79 16.05
C PRO A 94 8.37 5.23 15.58
N GLN A 95 9.45 4.50 15.87
CA GLN A 95 10.81 5.03 15.68
C GLN A 95 11.24 5.07 14.20
N LEU A 96 10.91 4.05 13.41
CA LEU A 96 11.34 3.94 12.00
C LEU A 96 10.41 4.70 11.03
N TRP A 97 9.31 5.27 11.53
CA TRP A 97 8.41 6.12 10.75
C TRP A 97 7.85 7.28 11.59
N ALA A 98 8.75 8.05 12.19
CA ALA A 98 8.41 9.15 13.09
C ALA A 98 7.55 10.26 12.44
N THR A 99 7.65 10.45 11.12
CA THR A 99 6.89 11.48 10.39
C THR A 99 5.44 11.12 10.12
N LEU A 100 5.03 9.86 10.36
CA LEU A 100 3.73 9.35 9.97
C LEU A 100 2.56 10.24 10.42
N LEU A 101 2.52 10.65 11.69
CA LEU A 101 1.40 11.44 12.22
C LEU A 101 1.29 12.79 11.51
N LYS A 102 2.44 13.44 11.25
CA LYS A 102 2.49 14.70 10.51
C LYS A 102 2.04 14.51 9.06
N ASP A 103 2.48 13.43 8.42
CA ASP A 103 2.10 13.11 7.04
C ASP A 103 0.58 12.86 6.95
N LEU A 104 0.01 12.07 7.86
CA LEU A 104 -1.44 11.81 7.93
C LEU A 104 -2.25 13.06 8.26
N GLU A 105 -1.76 13.94 9.14
CA GLU A 105 -2.43 15.21 9.44
C GLU A 105 -2.52 16.09 8.19
N ILE A 106 -1.44 16.19 7.42
CA ILE A 106 -1.43 16.92 6.13
C ILE A 106 -2.44 16.29 5.16
N LEU A 107 -2.44 14.96 5.04
CA LEU A 107 -3.36 14.26 4.14
C LEU A 107 -4.82 14.42 4.52
N SER A 108 -5.16 14.43 5.82
CA SER A 108 -6.54 14.62 6.28
C SER A 108 -7.14 15.98 5.92
N ARG A 109 -6.31 16.99 5.63
CA ARG A 109 -6.75 18.31 5.18
C ARG A 109 -7.05 18.37 3.68
N LEU A 110 -6.72 17.33 2.93
CA LEU A 110 -6.94 17.24 1.48
C LEU A 110 -8.27 16.59 1.10
N GLY A 111 -8.95 15.92 2.04
CA GLY A 111 -10.26 15.31 1.86
C GLY A 111 -11.39 16.26 2.23
#